data_AF-A0A8C8XTE9-F1
#
_entry.id   AF-A0A8C8XTE9-F1
#
_cell.length_a   1.000
_cell.length_b   1.000
_cell.length_c   1.000
_cell.angle_alpha   90.00
_cell.angle_beta   90.00
_cell.angle_gamma   90.00
#
_symmetry.space_group_name_H-M   'P 1'
#
loop_
_entity.id
_entity.type
_entity.pdbx_description
1 polymer ?
#
loop_
_entity_poly.entity_id
_entity_poly.type
_entity_poly.pdbx_seq_one_letter_code
_entity_poly.pdbx_strand_id
1 'polypeptide(L)'
;MSQERAVAASAVRLEELSGWSQELCRQELPSVLPRLLSMYQHSDNWIEHIQILKIIVEMFLPHMNHLTLEQTFFSQVLPKTVKSFDDMMYELTSQARGLSSHNLEIQTTLRNILQTMVQLLAALTGCVQHICATQESIILENIHSLPSSVLHVIKSTFVHCKFQTFSRLFSRRPILFKSS
;
A
#
# COMPACT_ATOMS: atom_id res chain seq x y z
N MET A 1 -6.37 27.12 34.61
CA MET A 1 -6.11 25.67 34.78
C MET A 1 -7.20 24.82 34.12
N SER A 2 -7.51 25.08 32.84
CA SER A 2 -8.65 24.43 32.16
C SER A 2 -8.28 23.77 30.82
N GLN A 3 -6.99 23.76 30.46
CA GLN A 3 -6.50 23.23 29.18
C GLN A 3 -6.08 21.75 29.27
N GLU A 4 -5.71 21.24 30.45
CA GLU A 4 -5.17 19.89 30.63
C GLU A 4 -6.22 18.78 30.72
N ARG A 5 -7.51 19.09 30.91
CA ARG A 5 -8.56 18.07 31.05
C ARG A 5 -9.17 17.57 29.75
N ALA A 6 -8.94 18.24 28.62
CA ALA A 6 -9.49 17.83 27.32
C ALA A 6 -8.57 16.89 26.52
N VAL A 7 -7.27 16.80 26.87
CA VAL A 7 -6.28 16.01 26.12
C VAL A 7 -6.21 14.55 26.60
N ALA A 8 -6.81 14.24 27.75
CA ALA A 8 -6.77 12.90 28.35
C ALA A 8 -7.93 11.96 27.92
N ALA A 9 -8.93 12.46 27.20
CA ALA A 9 -10.23 11.77 27.09
C ALA A 9 -10.32 10.61 26.08
N SER A 10 -9.28 10.24 25.34
CA SER A 10 -9.35 9.02 24.51
C SER A 10 -7.99 8.50 24.06
N ALA A 11 -7.00 8.38 24.93
CA ALA A 11 -5.77 7.65 24.58
C ALA A 11 -6.04 6.14 24.47
N VAL A 12 -6.85 5.75 23.48
CA VAL A 12 -7.08 4.36 23.13
C VAL A 12 -5.75 3.78 22.72
N ARG A 13 -5.28 2.78 23.47
CA ARG A 13 -4.03 2.11 23.15
C ARG A 13 -4.24 1.17 21.96
N LEU A 14 -3.20 0.93 21.17
CA LEU A 14 -3.27 0.06 19.98
C LEU A 14 -3.78 -1.35 20.35
N GLU A 15 -3.48 -1.81 21.56
CA GLU A 15 -3.95 -3.08 22.10
C GLU A 15 -5.46 -3.09 22.36
N GLU A 16 -6.05 -1.97 22.80
CA GLU A 16 -7.49 -1.87 23.06
C GLU A 16 -8.30 -1.88 21.76
N LEU A 17 -7.76 -1.26 20.69
CA LEU A 17 -8.38 -1.24 19.37
C LEU A 17 -8.53 -2.64 18.77
N SER A 18 -7.60 -3.54 19.07
CA SER A 18 -7.63 -4.92 18.56
C SER A 18 -8.80 -5.75 19.11
N GLY A 19 -9.39 -5.34 20.24
CA GLY A 19 -10.52 -6.01 20.88
C GLY A 19 -11.90 -5.43 20.55
N TRP A 20 -11.99 -4.44 19.66
CA TRP A 20 -13.25 -3.77 19.35
C TRP A 20 -14.18 -4.61 18.47
N SER A 21 -15.50 -4.45 18.66
CA SER A 21 -16.50 -5.01 17.74
C SER A 21 -16.57 -4.17 16.46
N GLN A 22 -17.05 -4.77 15.36
CA GLN A 22 -17.17 -4.09 14.07
C GLN A 22 -18.06 -2.83 14.14
N GLU A 23 -19.09 -2.84 14.97
CA GLU A 23 -20.01 -1.71 15.15
C GLU A 23 -19.31 -0.53 15.82
N LEU A 24 -18.49 -0.80 16.84
CA LEU A 24 -17.69 0.22 17.53
C LEU A 24 -16.61 0.79 16.61
N CYS A 25 -15.92 -0.07 15.84
CA CYS A 25 -14.96 0.37 14.83
C CYS A 25 -15.59 1.30 13.79
N ARG A 26 -16.81 1.00 13.34
CA ARG A 26 -17.54 1.83 12.38
C ARG A 26 -17.97 3.18 12.98
N GLN A 27 -18.42 3.21 14.23
CA GLN A 27 -18.86 4.43 14.90
C GLN A 27 -17.68 5.38 15.21
N GLU A 28 -16.58 4.82 15.69
CA GLU A 28 -15.38 5.57 16.09
C GLU A 28 -14.38 5.77 14.93
N LEU A 29 -14.69 5.29 13.72
CA LEU A 29 -13.86 5.51 12.53
C LEU A 29 -13.48 7.00 12.34
N PRO A 30 -14.40 7.98 12.42
CA PRO A 30 -14.06 9.38 12.16
C PRO A 30 -13.17 10.01 13.23
N SER A 31 -13.24 9.53 14.48
CA SER A 31 -12.48 10.05 15.62
C SER A 31 -11.09 9.39 15.70
N VAL A 32 -11.01 8.08 15.47
CA VAL A 32 -9.80 7.27 15.64
C VAL A 32 -8.92 7.26 14.39
N LEU A 33 -9.50 7.27 13.18
CA LEU A 33 -8.73 7.19 11.94
C LEU A 33 -7.73 8.34 11.78
N PRO A 34 -8.09 9.63 11.97
CA PRO A 34 -7.12 10.73 11.86
C PRO A 34 -5.96 10.59 12.86
N ARG A 35 -6.24 10.03 14.03
CA ARG A 35 -5.23 9.81 15.06
C ARG A 35 -4.30 8.65 14.71
N LEU A 36 -4.83 7.53 14.24
CA LEU A 36 -4.03 6.42 13.73
C LEU A 36 -3.15 6.85 12.58
N LEU A 37 -3.68 7.67 11.65
CA LEU A 37 -2.89 8.25 10.56
C LEU A 37 -1.79 9.16 11.10
N SER A 38 -2.06 10.00 12.11
CA SER A 38 -1.04 10.83 12.73
C SER A 38 0.07 9.99 13.38
N MET A 39 -0.30 8.94 14.15
CA MET A 39 0.68 8.01 14.74
C MET A 39 1.49 7.30 13.65
N TYR A 40 0.82 6.85 12.59
CA TYR A 40 1.46 6.22 11.44
C TYR A 40 2.46 7.15 10.75
N GLN A 41 2.12 8.44 10.56
CA GLN A 41 2.99 9.42 9.91
C GLN A 41 4.21 9.81 10.76
N HIS A 42 4.11 9.81 12.09
CA HIS A 42 5.19 10.23 12.99
C HIS A 42 5.98 9.08 13.63
N SER A 43 5.57 7.81 13.42
CA SER A 43 6.35 6.67 13.91
C SER A 43 7.59 6.46 13.03
N ASP A 44 8.75 6.43 13.70
CA ASP A 44 10.05 6.05 13.14
C ASP A 44 10.39 4.57 13.39
N ASN A 45 9.58 3.86 14.19
CA ASN A 45 9.78 2.46 14.52
C ASN A 45 8.97 1.55 13.59
N TRP A 46 9.64 0.68 12.83
CA TRP A 46 9.00 -0.22 11.88
C TRP A 46 7.99 -1.17 12.51
N ILE A 47 8.23 -1.65 13.73
CA ILE A 47 7.32 -2.58 14.43
C ILE A 47 6.01 -1.87 14.73
N GLU A 48 6.08 -0.65 15.29
CA GLU A 48 4.92 0.17 15.59
C GLU A 48 4.19 0.58 14.31
N HIS A 49 4.93 0.98 13.27
CA HIS A 49 4.38 1.32 11.96
C HIS A 49 3.55 0.17 11.35
N ILE A 50 4.04 -1.08 11.48
CA ILE A 50 3.33 -2.27 10.99
C ILE A 50 2.14 -2.63 11.87
N GLN A 51 2.25 -2.48 13.19
CA GLN A 51 1.11 -2.69 14.08
C GLN A 51 -0.02 -1.72 13.77
N ILE A 52 0.29 -0.43 13.58
CA ILE A 52 -0.70 0.59 13.21
C ILE A 52 -1.29 0.27 11.83
N LEU A 53 -0.46 -0.08 10.84
CA LEU A 53 -0.93 -0.46 9.51
C LEU A 53 -1.90 -1.65 9.59
N LYS A 54 -1.53 -2.69 10.35
CA LYS A 54 -2.37 -3.87 10.54
C LYS A 54 -3.72 -3.52 11.14
N ILE A 55 -3.76 -2.67 12.16
CA ILE A 55 -5.02 -2.19 12.77
C ILE A 55 -5.87 -1.43 11.75
N ILE A 56 -5.26 -0.52 10.97
CA ILE A 56 -5.99 0.23 9.94
C ILE A 56 -6.59 -0.74 8.91
N VAL A 57 -5.81 -1.71 8.44
CA VAL A 57 -6.22 -2.67 7.40
C VAL A 57 -7.27 -3.66 7.90
N GLU A 58 -7.10 -4.24 9.09
CA GLU A 58 -7.97 -5.31 9.58
C GLU A 58 -9.26 -4.76 10.21
N MET A 59 -9.17 -3.67 10.97
CA MET A 59 -10.28 -3.18 11.81
C MET A 59 -11.07 -2.05 11.15
N PHE A 60 -10.41 -1.17 10.40
CA PHE A 60 -11.03 0.07 9.91
C PHE A 60 -11.30 0.07 8.42
N LEU A 61 -10.44 -0.55 7.62
CA LEU A 61 -10.60 -0.67 6.18
C LEU A 61 -11.98 -1.19 5.75
N PRO A 62 -12.54 -2.24 6.39
CA PRO A 62 -13.86 -2.78 6.03
C PRO A 62 -15.01 -1.79 6.15
N HIS A 63 -14.80 -0.70 6.90
CA HIS A 63 -15.80 0.31 7.20
C HIS A 63 -15.57 1.63 6.45
N MET A 64 -14.46 1.75 5.71
CA MET A 64 -14.16 2.94 4.93
C MET A 64 -14.98 2.95 3.64
N ASN A 65 -15.53 4.12 3.32
CA ASN A 65 -16.06 4.35 1.98
C ASN A 65 -14.92 4.61 0.99
N HIS A 66 -15.23 4.54 -0.30
CA HIS A 66 -14.24 4.67 -1.37
C HIS A 66 -13.48 6.00 -1.34
N LEU A 67 -14.18 7.12 -1.13
CA LEU A 67 -13.56 8.44 -1.08
C LEU A 67 -12.55 8.56 0.07
N THR A 68 -12.94 8.10 1.26
CA THR A 68 -12.08 8.08 2.44
C THR A 68 -10.88 7.17 2.22
N LEU A 69 -11.09 6.00 1.60
CA LEU A 69 -10.02 5.06 1.28
C LEU A 69 -8.97 5.69 0.35
N GLU A 70 -9.41 6.37 -0.72
CA GLU A 70 -8.48 7.04 -1.64
C GLU A 70 -7.73 8.19 -0.96
N GLN A 71 -8.45 9.06 -0.25
CA GLN A 71 -7.88 10.26 0.36
C GLN A 71 -6.97 9.96 1.56
N THR A 72 -7.21 8.87 2.29
CA THR A 72 -6.40 8.52 3.46
C THR A 72 -5.40 7.43 3.13
N PHE A 73 -5.89 6.26 2.72
CA PHE A 73 -5.06 5.09 2.56
C PHE A 73 -4.16 5.20 1.32
N PHE A 74 -4.71 5.51 0.15
CA PHE A 74 -3.89 5.58 -1.07
C PHE A 74 -3.00 6.80 -1.13
N SER A 75 -3.49 7.95 -0.68
CA SER A 75 -2.73 9.20 -0.79
C SER A 75 -1.70 9.40 0.34
N GLN A 76 -1.93 8.84 1.54
CA GLN A 76 -1.08 9.11 2.71
C GLN A 76 -0.41 7.85 3.27
N VAL A 77 -1.17 6.77 3.46
CA VAL A 77 -0.63 5.54 4.08
C VAL A 77 0.25 4.79 3.09
N LEU A 78 -0.26 4.48 1.90
CA LEU A 78 0.39 3.65 0.90
C LEU A 78 1.76 4.20 0.45
N PRO A 79 1.95 5.50 0.17
CA PRO A 79 3.26 6.01 -0.24
C PRO A 79 4.31 5.87 0.86
N LYS A 80 3.92 6.08 2.13
CA LYS A 80 4.80 5.87 3.28
C LYS A 80 5.08 4.37 3.49
N THR A 81 4.09 3.50 3.33
CA THR A 81 4.27 2.04 3.36
C THR A 81 5.31 1.57 2.34
N VAL A 82 5.21 2.05 1.08
CA VAL A 82 6.15 1.73 0.00
C VAL A 82 7.55 2.22 0.35
N LYS A 83 7.68 3.46 0.83
CA LYS A 83 8.97 3.99 1.29
C LYS A 83 9.58 3.13 2.41
N SER A 84 8.79 2.75 3.42
CA SER A 84 9.27 1.87 4.49
C SER A 84 9.70 0.49 3.98
N PHE A 85 9.03 -0.05 2.97
CA PHE A 85 9.46 -1.29 2.32
C PHE A 85 10.81 -1.13 1.61
N ASP A 86 10.98 -0.04 0.86
CA ASP A 86 12.24 0.27 0.17
C ASP A 86 13.40 0.46 1.16
N ASP A 87 13.15 1.16 2.28
CA ASP A 87 14.13 1.36 3.35
C ASP A 87 14.52 0.02 4.00
N MET A 88 13.57 -0.88 4.25
CA MET A 88 13.84 -2.23 4.75
C MET A 88 14.61 -3.08 3.74
N MET A 89 14.29 -3.01 2.45
CA MET A 89 15.03 -3.69 1.37
C MET A 89 16.47 -3.20 1.29
N TYR A 90 16.68 -1.89 1.42
CA TYR A 90 18.00 -1.29 1.43
C TYR A 90 18.82 -1.78 2.62
N GLU A 91 18.25 -1.75 3.83
CA GLU A 91 18.92 -2.22 5.05
C GLU A 91 19.25 -3.72 4.96
N LEU A 92 18.32 -4.53 4.48
CA LEU A 92 18.53 -5.96 4.24
C LEU A 92 19.70 -6.19 3.27
N THR A 93 19.75 -5.44 2.17
CA THR A 93 20.82 -5.55 1.18
C THR A 93 22.17 -5.06 1.72
N SER A 94 22.16 -4.02 2.55
CA SER A 94 23.34 -3.46 3.22
C SER A 94 23.93 -4.46 4.22
N GLN A 95 23.09 -5.01 5.11
CA GLN A 95 23.50 -6.01 6.08
C GLN A 95 23.93 -7.32 5.42
N ALA A 96 23.28 -7.72 4.33
CA ALA A 96 23.69 -8.88 3.55
C ALA A 96 25.12 -8.74 2.97
N ARG A 97 25.58 -7.52 2.66
CA ARG A 97 26.98 -7.27 2.28
C ARG A 97 27.94 -7.31 3.48
N GLY A 98 27.46 -6.98 4.69
CA GLY A 98 28.20 -7.05 5.95
C GLY A 98 28.34 -8.46 6.56
N LEU A 99 27.58 -9.45 6.06
CA LEU A 99 27.64 -10.87 6.47
C LEU A 99 29.00 -11.54 6.24
N SER A 100 29.94 -10.90 5.56
CA SER A 100 31.29 -11.44 5.37
C SER A 100 32.08 -11.59 6.68
N SER A 101 31.66 -11.01 7.82
CA SER A 101 32.52 -10.95 9.02
C SER A 101 31.94 -11.15 10.44
N HIS A 102 30.63 -11.36 10.68
CA HIS A 102 30.14 -11.78 12.01
C HIS A 102 28.73 -12.40 11.98
N ASN A 103 28.61 -13.71 12.26
CA ASN A 103 27.53 -14.53 11.70
C ASN A 103 26.22 -14.66 12.51
N LEU A 104 26.15 -14.30 13.80
CA LEU A 104 24.95 -14.59 14.64
C LEU A 104 24.01 -13.38 14.82
N GLU A 105 24.55 -12.19 15.02
CA GLU A 105 23.75 -10.98 15.25
C GLU A 105 23.09 -10.50 13.96
N ILE A 106 23.82 -10.56 12.84
CA ILE A 106 23.30 -10.21 11.51
C ILE A 106 22.19 -11.19 11.07
N GLN A 107 22.29 -12.48 11.43
CA GLN A 107 21.26 -13.48 11.14
C GLN A 107 19.93 -13.15 11.85
N THR A 108 20.00 -12.70 13.10
CA THR A 108 18.82 -12.31 13.88
C THR A 108 18.16 -11.07 13.28
N THR A 109 18.95 -10.07 12.92
CA THR A 109 18.44 -8.84 12.29
C THR A 109 17.80 -9.11 10.93
N LEU A 110 18.42 -9.92 10.08
CA LEU A 110 17.86 -10.36 8.79
C LEU A 110 16.53 -11.09 8.96
N ARG A 111 16.45 -12.03 9.92
CA ARG A 111 15.20 -12.75 10.22
C ARG A 111 14.10 -11.78 10.63
N ASN A 112 14.42 -10.80 11.48
CA ASN A 112 13.45 -9.78 11.91
C ASN A 112 12.98 -8.92 10.73
N ILE A 113 13.88 -8.44 9.87
CA ILE A 113 13.51 -7.64 8.69
C ILE A 113 12.61 -8.46 7.74
N LEU A 114 12.97 -9.71 7.48
CA LEU A 114 12.17 -10.60 6.62
C LEU A 114 10.78 -10.88 7.21
N GLN A 115 10.68 -11.13 8.52
CA GLN A 115 9.38 -11.31 9.18
C GLN A 115 8.51 -10.06 9.08
N THR A 116 9.11 -8.89 9.32
CA THR A 116 8.49 -7.57 9.20
C THR A 116 7.97 -7.33 7.78
N MET A 117 8.74 -7.69 6.74
CA MET A 117 8.30 -7.61 5.35
C MET A 117 7.13 -8.52 5.01
N VAL A 118 7.11 -9.75 5.52
CA VAL A 118 5.99 -10.68 5.32
C VAL A 118 4.69 -10.12 5.92
N GLN A 119 4.76 -9.52 7.11
CA GLN A 119 3.60 -8.87 7.74
C GLN A 119 3.10 -7.67 6.91
N LEU A 120 4.03 -6.87 6.38
CA LEU A 120 3.69 -5.75 5.51
C LEU A 120 2.96 -6.19 4.24
N LEU A 121 3.48 -7.23 3.57
CA LEU A 121 2.87 -7.79 2.36
C LEU A 121 1.50 -8.40 2.64
N ALA A 122 1.30 -9.03 3.81
CA ALA A 122 0.01 -9.55 4.21
C ALA A 122 -1.03 -8.42 4.39
N ALA A 123 -0.65 -7.30 5.02
CA ALA A 123 -1.53 -6.14 5.16
C ALA A 123 -1.89 -5.52 3.80
N LEU A 124 -0.91 -5.36 2.90
CA LEU A 124 -1.16 -4.87 1.53
C LEU A 124 -2.08 -5.82 0.75
N THR A 125 -1.90 -7.13 0.92
CA THR A 125 -2.77 -8.14 0.29
C THR A 125 -4.21 -8.01 0.79
N GLY A 126 -4.41 -7.85 2.10
CA GLY A 126 -5.73 -7.60 2.68
C GLY A 126 -6.39 -6.34 2.11
N CYS A 127 -5.60 -5.29 1.86
CA CYS A 127 -6.11 -4.07 1.22
C CYS A 127 -6.61 -4.33 -0.20
N VAL A 128 -5.80 -4.99 -1.04
CA VAL A 128 -6.16 -5.29 -2.42
C VAL A 128 -7.41 -6.17 -2.47
N GLN A 129 -7.48 -7.19 -1.62
CA GLN A 129 -8.65 -8.07 -1.52
C GLN A 129 -9.91 -7.29 -1.14
N HIS A 130 -9.82 -6.37 -0.18
CA HIS A 130 -10.94 -5.54 0.22
C HIS A 130 -11.44 -4.64 -0.93
N ILE A 131 -10.53 -3.99 -1.67
CA ILE A 131 -10.87 -3.16 -2.84
C ILE A 131 -11.55 -4.01 -3.91
N CYS A 132 -10.98 -5.18 -4.23
CA CYS A 132 -11.56 -6.06 -5.24
C CYS A 132 -12.93 -6.62 -4.85
N ALA A 133 -13.21 -6.78 -3.56
CA ALA A 133 -14.51 -7.25 -3.07
C ALA A 133 -15.58 -6.14 -3.00
N THR A 134 -15.17 -4.88 -2.81
CA THR A 134 -16.08 -3.74 -2.63
C THR A 134 -16.25 -2.88 -3.88
N GLN A 135 -15.27 -2.87 -4.78
CA GLN A 135 -15.35 -2.13 -6.03
C GLN A 135 -16.16 -2.93 -7.05
N GLU A 136 -17.39 -2.48 -7.34
CA GLU A 136 -18.04 -2.85 -8.59
C GLU A 136 -17.09 -2.48 -9.73
N SER A 137 -16.76 -3.45 -10.59
CA SER A 137 -15.94 -3.20 -11.76
C SER A 137 -16.45 -1.96 -12.47
N ILE A 138 -15.59 -1.01 -12.78
CA ILE A 138 -15.99 0.19 -13.53
C ILE A 138 -16.58 -0.29 -14.86
N ILE A 139 -17.91 -0.29 -14.96
CA ILE A 139 -18.61 -0.66 -16.18
C ILE A 139 -18.31 0.47 -17.15
N LEU A 140 -17.52 0.18 -18.18
CA LEU A 140 -17.08 1.17 -19.15
C LEU A 140 -18.27 1.90 -19.81
N GLU A 141 -19.41 1.21 -19.90
CA GLU A 141 -20.69 1.71 -20.44
C GLU A 141 -21.34 2.80 -19.57
N ASN A 142 -21.02 2.87 -18.28
CA ASN A 142 -21.52 3.90 -17.35
C ASN A 142 -20.66 5.18 -17.34
N ILE A 143 -19.58 5.21 -18.12
CA ILE A 143 -18.73 6.39 -18.26
C ILE A 143 -19.29 7.28 -19.37
N HIS A 144 -20.12 8.26 -19.00
CA HIS A 144 -20.73 9.18 -19.97
C HIS A 144 -19.82 10.37 -20.36
N SER A 145 -18.73 10.59 -19.64
CA SER A 145 -17.68 11.56 -20.01
C SER A 145 -16.34 11.15 -19.40
N LEU A 146 -15.25 11.40 -20.12
CA LEU A 146 -13.89 11.15 -19.66
C LEU A 146 -13.10 12.47 -19.58
N PRO A 147 -12.39 12.74 -18.48
CA PRO A 147 -11.46 13.87 -18.43
C PRO A 147 -10.39 13.79 -19.53
N SER A 148 -9.95 14.94 -20.02
CA SER A 148 -8.97 15.03 -21.12
C SER A 148 -7.65 14.31 -20.82
N SER A 149 -7.21 14.30 -19.56
CA SER A 149 -6.01 13.57 -19.10
C SER A 149 -6.13 12.06 -19.32
N VAL A 150 -7.30 11.48 -19.06
CA VAL A 150 -7.56 10.04 -19.24
C VAL A 150 -7.55 9.70 -20.74
N LEU A 151 -8.22 10.51 -21.56
CA LEU A 151 -8.20 10.35 -23.02
C LEU A 151 -6.78 10.49 -23.58
N HIS A 152 -5.99 11.43 -23.07
CA HIS A 152 -4.60 11.63 -23.48
C HIS A 152 -3.75 10.41 -23.18
N VAL A 153 -3.86 9.82 -21.98
CA VAL A 153 -3.14 8.60 -21.60
C VAL A 153 -3.56 7.44 -22.49
N ILE A 154 -4.87 7.16 -22.61
CA ILE A 154 -5.37 6.06 -23.47
C ILE A 154 -4.86 6.21 -24.91
N LYS A 155 -4.94 7.42 -25.48
CA LYS A 155 -4.44 7.72 -26.82
C LYS A 155 -2.94 7.49 -26.92
N SER A 156 -2.16 7.98 -25.96
CA SER A 156 -0.70 7.85 -25.96
C SER A 156 -0.26 6.39 -25.86
N THR A 157 -0.90 5.62 -24.96
CA THR A 157 -0.62 4.20 -24.79
C THR A 157 -1.04 3.40 -26.04
N PHE A 158 -2.19 3.71 -26.64
CA PHE A 158 -2.63 3.08 -27.89
C PHE A 158 -1.68 3.39 -29.06
N VAL A 159 -1.24 4.65 -29.21
CA VAL A 159 -0.26 5.04 -30.24
C VAL A 159 1.07 4.32 -30.02
N HIS A 160 1.56 4.29 -28.79
CA HIS A 160 2.79 3.58 -28.44
C HIS A 160 2.70 2.08 -28.76
N CYS A 161 1.62 1.41 -28.35
CA CYS A 161 1.40 0.00 -28.62
C CYS A 161 1.18 -0.29 -30.12
N LYS A 162 0.44 0.57 -30.84
CA LYS A 162 0.30 0.49 -32.30
C LYS A 162 1.65 0.64 -32.98
N PHE A 163 2.46 1.62 -32.57
CA PHE A 163 3.79 1.85 -33.15
C PHE A 163 4.75 0.70 -32.85
N GLN A 164 4.74 0.14 -31.63
CA GLN A 164 5.50 -1.06 -31.29
C GLN A 164 5.03 -2.31 -32.05
N THR A 165 3.72 -2.45 -32.29
CA THR A 165 3.16 -3.57 -33.07
C THR A 165 3.56 -3.46 -34.54
N PHE A 166 3.54 -2.24 -35.11
CA PHE A 166 4.00 -1.97 -36.46
C PHE A 166 5.53 -2.12 -36.62
N SER A 167 6.33 -1.64 -35.66
CA SER A 167 7.80 -1.76 -35.73
C SER A 167 8.28 -3.21 -35.59
N ARG A 168 7.56 -4.05 -34.83
CA ARG A 168 7.79 -5.51 -34.77
C ARG A 168 7.42 -6.22 -36.08
N LEU A 169 6.38 -5.78 -36.79
CA LEU A 169 6.01 -6.32 -38.09
C LEU A 169 7.03 -5.97 -39.19
N PHE A 170 7.60 -4.76 -39.16
CA PHE A 170 8.64 -4.34 -40.12
C PHE A 170 10.07 -4.80 -39.77
N SER A 171 10.32 -5.29 -38.56
CA SER A 171 11.63 -5.88 -38.18
C SER A 171 11.74 -7.38 -38.43
N ARG A 172 10.66 -8.08 -38.81
CA ARG A 172 10.76 -9.47 -39.28
C ARG A 172 11.29 -9.46 -40.73
N ARG A 173 12.60 -9.69 -40.89
CA ARG A 173 13.22 -9.98 -42.18
C ARG A 173 12.42 -11.08 -42.92
N PRO A 174 12.26 -11.01 -44.25
CA PRO A 174 11.65 -12.09 -45.01
C PRO A 174 12.49 -13.36 -44.82
N ILE A 175 11.83 -14.45 -44.42
CA ILE A 175 12.45 -15.78 -44.45
C ILE A 175 12.63 -16.12 -45.93
N LEU A 176 13.89 -16.16 -46.38
CA LEU A 176 14.26 -16.59 -47.71
C LEU A 176 13.95 -18.10 -47.81
N PHE A 177 12.83 -18.47 -48.43
CA PHE A 177 12.59 -19.85 -48.83
C PHE A 177 13.65 -20.25 -49.86
N LYS A 178 14.60 -21.10 -49.46
CA LYS A 178 15.47 -21.81 -50.40
C LYS A 178 14.63 -22.87 -51.09
N SER A 179 14.42 -22.70 -52.39
CA SER A 179 13.96 -23.73 -53.30
C SER A 179 15.06 -24.77 -53.50
N SER A 180 14.78 -26.02 -53.16
CA SER A 180 15.44 -27.23 -53.67
C SER A 180 14.37 -28.28 -53.93
#